data_AF-A0A4Y3PMB5-F1
#
_entry.id   AF-A0A4Y3PMB5-F1
#
_cell.length_a   1.000
_cell.length_b   1.000
_cell.length_c   1.000
_cell.angle_alpha   90.00
_cell.angle_beta   90.00
_cell.angle_gamma   90.00
#
_symmetry.space_group_name_H-M   'P 1'
#
loop_
_entity.id
_entity.type
_entity.pdbx_description
1 polymer ?
#
loop_
_entity_poly.entity_id
_entity_poly.type
_entity_poly.pdbx_seq_one_letter_code
_entity_poly.pdbx_strand_id
1 'polypeptide(L)'
;MATWDLSQTRHHVLLCNGGSCMRNGGEEVTVALREAITEAGLDDYVHTSRTRCNGRCEDACVVVVYPEGIWYQNVTPEDAKQMVDQHFRLGQPIEALMTHRFAGDGFARTSDAKPGMLKSAKAKK
;
A
#
# COMPACT_ATOMS: atom_id res chain seq x y z
N MET A 1 8.81 15.14 1.39
CA MET A 1 9.86 15.27 2.43
C MET A 1 9.68 14.15 3.45
N ALA A 2 10.69 13.82 4.27
CA ALA A 2 10.49 12.83 5.34
C ALA A 2 9.84 13.51 6.55
N THR A 3 8.68 13.04 6.98
CA THR A 3 8.04 13.46 8.25
C THR A 3 8.93 13.01 9.41
N TRP A 4 9.49 13.94 10.17
CA TRP A 4 10.38 13.64 11.32
C TRP A 4 9.61 13.50 12.63
N ASP A 5 8.50 14.24 12.78
CA ASP A 5 7.58 14.11 13.90
C ASP A 5 6.32 13.38 13.43
N LEU A 6 6.14 12.16 13.93
CA LEU A 6 5.01 11.29 13.55
C LEU A 6 3.79 11.46 14.47
N SER A 7 3.81 12.42 15.40
CA SER A 7 2.73 12.59 16.40
C SER A 7 1.35 12.85 15.79
N GLN A 8 1.29 13.46 14.61
CA GLN A 8 0.04 13.72 13.87
C GLN A 8 -0.25 12.68 12.77
N THR A 9 0.66 11.73 12.55
CA THR A 9 0.52 10.74 11.48
C THR A 9 -0.67 9.83 11.76
N ARG A 10 -1.61 9.78 10.81
CA ARG A 10 -2.79 8.93 10.83
C ARG A 10 -2.59 7.68 9.97
N HIS A 11 -1.80 7.81 8.91
CA HIS A 11 -1.49 6.70 8.02
C HIS A 11 0.01 6.59 7.74
N HIS A 12 0.54 5.37 7.76
CA HIS A 12 1.88 5.04 7.27
C HIS A 12 1.76 4.16 6.03
N VAL A 13 2.19 4.70 4.91
CA VAL A 13 2.10 4.06 3.59
C VAL A 13 3.46 3.49 3.20
N LEU A 14 3.49 2.17 2.98
CA LEU A 14 4.65 1.46 2.50
C LEU A 14 4.52 1.22 0.99
N LEU A 15 5.47 1.76 0.24
CA LEU A 15 5.50 1.70 -1.22
C LEU A 15 6.54 0.65 -1.63
N CYS A 16 6.13 -0.41 -2.33
CA CYS A 16 7.07 -1.42 -2.78
C CYS A 16 7.85 -0.93 -4.01
N ASN A 17 9.15 -0.69 -3.84
CA ASN A 17 10.08 -0.39 -4.94
C ASN A 17 11.00 -1.60 -5.19
N GLY A 18 10.52 -2.82 -4.92
CA GLY A 18 11.18 -4.05 -5.35
C GLY A 18 11.12 -4.24 -6.88
N GLY A 19 11.99 -5.07 -7.44
CA GLY A 19 12.16 -5.17 -8.90
C GLY A 19 10.87 -5.44 -9.70
N SER A 20 9.97 -6.29 -9.20
CA SER A 20 8.68 -6.53 -9.88
C SER A 20 7.75 -5.33 -9.81
N CYS A 21 7.66 -4.62 -8.68
CA CYS A 21 6.83 -3.42 -8.58
C CYS A 21 7.40 -2.26 -9.39
N MET A 22 8.73 -2.08 -9.41
CA MET A 22 9.38 -1.08 -10.28
C MET A 22 9.09 -1.32 -11.77
N ARG A 23 9.04 -2.59 -12.22
CA ARG A 23 8.64 -2.91 -13.61
C ARG A 23 7.15 -2.69 -13.90
N ASN A 24 6.33 -2.52 -12.88
CA ASN A 24 4.88 -2.28 -12.97
C ASN A 24 4.52 -0.87 -12.45
N GLY A 25 5.38 0.12 -12.66
CA GLY A 25 5.08 1.52 -12.35
C GLY A 25 5.35 1.95 -10.90
N GLY A 26 6.14 1.20 -10.13
CA GLY A 26 6.33 1.47 -8.70
C GLY A 26 6.98 2.83 -8.38
N GLU A 27 7.82 3.36 -9.26
CA GLU A 27 8.38 4.71 -9.06
C GLU A 27 7.31 5.78 -9.35
N GLU A 28 6.57 5.60 -10.43
CA GLU A 28 5.48 6.47 -10.89
C GLU A 28 4.36 6.53 -9.84
N VAL A 29 3.97 5.40 -9.27
CA VAL A 29 3.04 5.31 -8.13
C VAL A 29 3.59 6.07 -6.93
N THR A 30 4.88 5.93 -6.63
CA THR A 30 5.50 6.62 -5.49
C THR A 30 5.48 8.13 -5.67
N VAL A 31 5.83 8.61 -6.86
CA VAL A 31 5.87 10.04 -7.19
C VAL A 31 4.44 10.60 -7.13
N ALA A 32 3.50 9.98 -7.85
CA ALA A 32 2.11 10.44 -7.90
C ALA A 32 1.44 10.47 -6.52
N LEU A 33 1.67 9.45 -5.69
CA LEU A 33 1.11 9.44 -4.33
C LEU A 33 1.66 10.60 -3.48
N ARG A 34 2.96 10.84 -3.53
CA ARG A 34 3.61 11.88 -2.73
C ARG A 34 3.20 13.27 -3.18
N GLU A 35 3.13 13.50 -4.49
CA GLU A 35 2.64 14.76 -5.05
C GLU A 35 1.19 15.01 -4.61
N ALA A 36 0.31 14.02 -4.76
CA ALA A 36 -1.09 14.13 -4.34
C ALA A 36 -1.25 14.38 -2.83
N ILE A 37 -0.44 13.75 -1.98
CA ILE A 37 -0.42 14.01 -0.52
C ILE A 37 -0.09 15.47 -0.25
N THR A 38 0.95 16.01 -0.90
CA THR A 38 1.36 17.40 -0.73
C THR A 38 0.31 18.37 -1.25
N GLU A 39 -0.25 18.12 -2.44
CA GLU A 39 -1.33 18.93 -3.03
C GLU A 39 -2.59 18.94 -2.15
N ALA A 40 -2.87 17.82 -1.47
CA ALA A 40 -4.00 17.71 -0.56
C ALA A 40 -3.75 18.32 0.84
N GLY A 41 -2.53 18.80 1.14
CA GLY A 41 -2.14 19.33 2.43
C GLY A 41 -2.06 18.26 3.53
N LEU A 42 -1.70 17.03 3.18
CA LEU A 42 -1.74 15.86 4.08
C LEU A 42 -0.36 15.39 4.57
N ASP A 43 0.72 16.15 4.31
CA ASP A 43 2.10 15.77 4.67
C ASP A 43 2.30 15.41 6.15
N ASP A 44 1.59 16.08 7.07
CA ASP A 44 1.66 15.83 8.52
C ASP A 44 0.86 14.59 8.96
N TYR A 45 -0.09 14.15 8.14
CA TYR A 45 -1.02 13.05 8.45
C TYR A 45 -0.67 11.74 7.75
N VAL A 46 0.04 11.79 6.62
CA VAL A 46 0.37 10.63 5.81
C VAL A 46 1.90 10.53 5.66
N HIS A 47 2.49 9.59 6.40
CA HIS A 47 3.90 9.28 6.25
C HIS A 47 4.10 8.22 5.16
N THR A 48 5.12 8.38 4.31
CA THR A 48 5.44 7.40 3.25
C THR A 48 6.84 6.84 3.39
N SER A 49 6.98 5.52 3.19
CA SER A 49 8.29 4.86 3.16
C SER A 49 8.41 3.98 1.92
N ARG A 50 9.50 4.14 1.18
CA ARG A 50 9.89 3.18 0.13
C ARG A 50 10.44 1.93 0.80
N THR A 51 9.99 0.78 0.32
CA THR A 51 10.44 -0.52 0.78
C THR A 51 11.07 -1.31 -0.37
N ARG A 52 11.88 -2.30 -0.03
CA ARG A 52 12.24 -3.35 -0.99
C ARG A 52 11.08 -4.35 -1.10
N CYS A 53 11.29 -5.41 -1.88
CA CYS A 53 10.28 -6.45 -2.10
C CYS A 53 9.64 -6.95 -0.80
N ASN A 54 8.30 -6.94 -0.74
CA ASN A 54 7.51 -7.47 0.38
C ASN A 54 7.05 -8.93 0.17
N GLY A 55 7.48 -9.59 -0.91
CA GLY A 55 7.17 -11.01 -1.18
C GLY A 55 5.85 -11.27 -1.90
N ARG A 56 5.08 -10.23 -2.24
CA ARG A 56 3.81 -10.29 -3.00
C ARG A 56 4.00 -9.86 -4.47
N CYS A 57 4.99 -10.42 -5.15
CA CYS A 57 5.31 -10.02 -6.53
C CYS A 57 4.18 -10.26 -7.55
N GLU A 58 3.27 -11.18 -7.28
CA GLU A 58 2.09 -11.47 -8.13
C GLU A 58 1.00 -10.40 -8.06
N ASP A 59 1.09 -9.50 -7.08
CA ASP A 59 0.17 -8.38 -6.84
C ASP A 59 0.78 -7.04 -7.29
N ALA A 60 1.96 -7.05 -7.92
CA ALA A 60 2.67 -5.84 -8.28
C ALA A 60 1.81 -4.93 -9.19
N CYS A 61 1.71 -3.62 -8.95
CA CYS A 61 2.41 -2.83 -7.91
C CYS A 61 1.72 -2.88 -6.54
N VAL A 62 2.51 -3.09 -5.48
CA VAL A 62 2.02 -3.26 -4.10
C VAL A 62 2.18 -1.98 -3.28
N VAL A 63 1.08 -1.57 -2.62
CA VAL A 63 1.06 -0.50 -1.62
C VAL A 63 0.40 -1.04 -0.34
N VAL A 64 0.98 -0.74 0.82
CA VAL A 64 0.45 -1.16 2.12
C VAL A 64 0.14 0.07 2.97
N VAL A 65 -1.04 0.10 3.59
CA VAL A 65 -1.45 1.22 4.46
C VAL A 65 -1.69 0.71 5.88
N TYR A 66 -0.96 1.30 6.83
CA TYR A 66 -1.17 1.16 8.27
C TYR A 66 -1.82 2.42 8.84
N PRO A 67 -2.56 2.34 9.97
CA PRO A 67 -2.74 1.18 10.85
C PRO A 67 -3.75 0.12 10.38
N GLU A 68 -4.53 0.37 9.33
CA GLU A 68 -5.60 -0.54 8.88
C GLU A 68 -5.09 -1.90 8.38
N GLY A 69 -3.79 -1.99 8.07
CA GLY A 69 -3.16 -3.20 7.55
C GLY A 69 -3.75 -3.59 6.20
N ILE A 70 -4.04 -2.62 5.35
CA ILE A 70 -4.61 -2.86 4.03
C ILE A 70 -3.48 -3.06 3.02
N TRP A 71 -3.59 -4.13 2.22
CA TRP A 71 -2.67 -4.42 1.12
C TRP A 71 -3.39 -4.21 -0.20
N TYR A 72 -2.85 -3.34 -1.04
CA TYR A 72 -3.35 -3.05 -2.38
C TYR A 72 -2.52 -3.76 -3.46
N GLN A 73 -3.18 -4.21 -4.52
CA GLN A 73 -2.57 -4.82 -5.71
C GLN A 73 -2.78 -3.95 -6.96
N ASN A 74 -1.93 -4.17 -7.96
CA ASN A 74 -2.03 -3.55 -9.29
C ASN A 74 -2.19 -2.03 -9.25
N VAL A 75 -1.63 -1.37 -8.25
CA VAL A 75 -1.82 0.07 -8.04
C VAL A 75 -1.17 0.84 -9.18
N THR A 76 -1.95 1.73 -9.80
CA THR A 76 -1.47 2.66 -10.82
C THR A 76 -1.25 4.06 -10.23
N PRO A 77 -0.57 4.97 -10.95
CA PRO A 77 -0.45 6.36 -10.52
C PRO A 77 -1.80 7.08 -10.34
N GLU A 78 -2.84 6.69 -11.07
CA GLU A 78 -4.18 7.24 -10.92
C GLU A 78 -4.84 6.73 -9.63
N ASP A 79 -4.75 5.44 -9.36
CA ASP A 79 -5.23 4.85 -8.10
C ASP A 79 -4.52 5.47 -6.89
N ALA A 80 -3.24 5.81 -7.04
CA ALA A 80 -2.47 6.49 -6.00
C ALA A 80 -3.06 7.87 -5.67
N LYS A 81 -3.46 8.65 -6.67
CA LYS A 81 -4.16 9.93 -6.45
C LYS A 81 -5.52 9.71 -5.79
N GLN A 82 -6.28 8.75 -6.30
CA GLN A 82 -7.59 8.39 -5.73
C GLN A 82 -7.48 7.94 -4.26
N MET A 83 -6.40 7.26 -3.87
CA MET A 83 -6.15 6.83 -2.49
C MET A 83 -6.05 8.03 -1.54
N VAL A 84 -5.47 9.15 -1.98
CA VAL A 84 -5.38 10.37 -1.16
C VAL A 84 -6.77 10.93 -0.87
N ASP A 85 -7.61 11.04 -1.91
CA ASP A 85 -8.95 11.60 -1.77
C ASP A 85 -9.92 10.67 -1.04
N GLN A 86 -9.94 9.38 -1.36
CA GLN A 86 -10.88 8.45 -0.76
C GLN A 86 -10.37 7.89 0.56
N HIS A 87 -9.20 7.25 0.54
CA HIS A 87 -8.72 6.54 1.72
C HIS A 87 -8.25 7.53 2.79
N PHE A 88 -7.31 8.42 2.48
CA PHE A 88 -6.69 9.25 3.52
C PHE A 88 -7.56 10.43 3.96
N ARG A 89 -8.33 11.04 3.06
CA ARG A 89 -9.18 12.18 3.39
C ARG A 89 -10.58 11.76 3.88
N LEU A 90 -11.22 10.77 3.24
CA LEU A 90 -12.59 10.36 3.59
C LEU A 90 -12.66 9.10 4.45
N GLY A 91 -11.55 8.39 4.67
CA GLY A 91 -11.53 7.14 5.42
C GLY A 91 -12.21 5.98 4.66
N GLN A 92 -12.25 6.04 3.33
CA GLN A 92 -12.89 5.07 2.45
C GLN A 92 -11.84 4.32 1.62
N PRO A 93 -11.40 3.12 2.05
CA PRO A 93 -10.46 2.31 1.28
C PRO A 93 -11.00 1.89 -0.09
N ILE A 94 -10.11 1.73 -1.06
CA ILE A 94 -10.48 1.31 -2.43
C ILE A 94 -10.61 -0.22 -2.46
N GLU A 95 -11.78 -0.74 -2.07
CA GLU A 95 -12.00 -2.19 -1.89
C GLU A 95 -11.64 -3.03 -3.11
N ALA A 96 -11.87 -2.51 -4.31
CA ALA A 96 -11.57 -3.21 -5.58
C ALA A 96 -10.08 -3.55 -5.76
N LEU A 97 -9.19 -2.79 -5.12
CA LEU A 97 -7.73 -3.01 -5.18
C LEU A 97 -7.22 -3.79 -3.97
N MET A 98 -8.04 -4.06 -2.97
CA MET A 98 -7.60 -4.71 -1.74
C MET A 98 -7.38 -6.20 -1.95
N THR A 99 -6.27 -6.70 -1.44
CA THR A 99 -6.00 -8.14 -1.34
C THR A 99 -6.16 -8.67 0.07
N HIS A 100 -5.73 -7.88 1.05
CA HIS A 100 -5.76 -8.24 2.46
C HIS A 100 -6.07 -7.03 3.33
N ARG A 101 -6.65 -7.28 4.50
CA ARG A 101 -6.86 -6.30 5.56
C ARG A 101 -6.61 -6.95 6.91
N PHE A 102 -6.08 -6.19 7.88
CA PHE A 102 -5.97 -6.67 9.25
C PHE A 102 -7.36 -6.69 9.94
N ALA A 103 -7.70 -7.83 10.52
CA ALA A 103 -9.01 -8.12 11.12
C ALA A 103 -8.92 -8.43 12.64
N GLY A 104 -7.96 -7.80 13.34
CA GLY A 104 -7.83 -7.87 14.80
C GLY A 104 -6.84 -8.92 15.30
N ASP A 105 -6.97 -10.17 14.85
CA ASP A 105 -6.08 -11.28 15.22
C ASP A 105 -5.21 -11.79 14.06
N GLY A 106 -5.38 -11.22 12.86
CA GLY A 106 -4.62 -11.59 11.68
C GLY A 106 -5.06 -10.85 10.41
N PHE A 107 -4.41 -11.16 9.29
CA PHE A 107 -4.82 -10.64 7.99
C PHE A 107 -5.88 -11.55 7.37
N ALA A 108 -7.01 -10.95 6.99
CA ALA A 108 -8.05 -11.57 6.20
C ALA A 108 -7.84 -11.21 4.72
N ARG A 109 -8.03 -12.18 3.84
CA ARG A 109 -7.96 -11.99 2.38
C ARG A 109 -9.32 -11.56 1.85
N THR A 110 -9.35 -10.66 0.87
CA THR A 110 -10.57 -10.34 0.10
C THR A 110 -10.91 -11.51 -0.84
N SER A 111 -12.16 -11.60 -1.32
CA SER A 111 -12.63 -12.75 -2.11
C SER A 111 -11.80 -13.01 -3.37
N ASP A 112 -11.31 -11.94 -4.01
CA ASP A 112 -10.71 -11.99 -5.34
C ASP A 112 -9.18 -12.07 -5.30
N ALA A 113 -8.57 -12.00 -4.12
CA ALA A 113 -7.12 -12.03 -3.99
C ALA A 113 -6.54 -13.44 -4.20
N LYS A 114 -5.47 -13.49 -5.00
CA LYS A 114 -4.75 -14.74 -5.29
C LYS A 114 -4.19 -15.35 -4.01
N PRO A 115 -4.48 -16.64 -3.71
CA PRO A 115 -3.88 -17.31 -2.56
C PRO A 115 -2.36 -17.32 -2.69
N GLY A 116 -1.67 -16.87 -1.65
CA GLY A 116 -0.24 -17.15 -1.50
C GLY A 116 0.01 -18.58 -1.06
N MET A 117 1.27 -19.03 -1.17
CA MET A 117 1.69 -20.29 -0.57
C MET A 117 2.13 -20.08 0.88
N LEU A 118 1.59 -20.89 1.79
CA LEU A 118 2.09 -20.95 3.16
C LEU A 118 3.55 -21.40 3.18
N LYS A 119 4.37 -20.81 4.06
CA LYS A 119 5.78 -21.20 4.22
C LYS A 119 5.94 -22.70 4.54
N SER A 120 5.04 -23.24 5.36
CA SER A 120 4.99 -24.67 5.70
C SER A 120 4.68 -25.57 4.51
N ALA A 121 3.93 -25.07 3.51
CA ALA A 121 3.67 -25.80 2.26
C ALA A 121 4.87 -25.69 1.30
N LYS A 122 5.57 -24.56 1.29
CA LYS A 122 6.77 -24.33 0.46
C LYS A 122 7.96 -25.21 0.87
N ALA A 123 8.12 -25.52 2.16
CA ALA A 123 9.23 -26.33 2.68
C ALA A 123 9.13 -27.84 2.36
N LYS A 124 7.97 -28.31 1.85
CA LYS A 124 7.75 -29.71 1.47
C LYS A 124 8.05 -30.01 -0.01
N LYS A 125 8.62 -29.04 -0.72
CA LYS A 125 8.98 -29.14 -2.14
C LYS A 125 10.45 -28.76 -2.30
#